data_AF-A0A1R0Y275-F1
#
_entry.id   AF-A0A1R0Y275-F1
#
_cell.length_a   1.000
_cell.length_b   1.000
_cell.length_c   1.000
_cell.angle_alpha   90.00
_cell.angle_beta   90.00
_cell.angle_gamma   90.00
#
_symmetry.space_group_name_H-M   'P 1'
#
loop_
_entity.id
_entity.type
_entity.pdbx_description
1 polymer ?
#
loop_
_entity_poly.entity_id
_entity_poly.type
_entity_poly.pdbx_seq_one_letter_code
_entity_poly.pdbx_strand_id
1 'polypeptide(L)'
;MARNNRTVVPESRAMLKQMQYEIAAEFGLYGAHYGGGADTEFASELGAIGGSGSGRSQYLGHLSSRDNGSVGGEITKRLIKQAEQSLFQ
;
A
#
# COMPACT_ATOMS: atom_id res chain seq x y z
N MET A 1 -0.71 -0.23 12.33
CA MET A 1 0.12 -1.40 11.95
C MET A 1 0.66 -2.09 13.20
N ALA A 2 0.62 -3.42 13.23
CA ALA A 2 1.17 -4.22 14.32
C ALA A 2 2.68 -3.96 14.46
N ARG A 3 3.14 -3.88 15.71
CA ARG A 3 4.51 -3.44 16.07
C ARG A 3 5.58 -4.48 15.73
N ASN A 4 5.17 -5.69 15.32
CA ASN A 4 6.04 -6.81 14.98
C ASN A 4 5.81 -7.25 13.52
N ASN A 5 6.40 -6.52 12.57
CA ASN A 5 6.33 -6.82 11.15
C ASN A 5 7.19 -8.05 10.78
N ARG A 6 6.90 -9.21 11.36
CA ARG A 6 7.63 -10.48 11.20
C ARG A 6 7.20 -11.16 9.90
N THR A 7 8.11 -11.27 8.95
CA THR A 7 7.91 -12.12 7.77
C THR A 7 8.10 -13.59 8.17
N VAL A 8 7.36 -14.50 7.53
CA VAL A 8 7.49 -15.95 7.76
C VAL A 8 8.90 -16.42 7.38
N VAL A 9 9.41 -15.89 6.27
CA VAL A 9 10.79 -16.09 5.80
C VAL A 9 11.54 -14.76 5.94
N PRO A 10 12.55 -14.64 6.82
CA PRO A 10 13.30 -13.40 7.03
C PRO A 10 14.04 -12.91 5.78
N GLU A 11 14.64 -13.82 5.02
CA GLU A 11 15.43 -13.51 3.80
C GLU A 11 14.58 -12.83 2.71
N SER A 12 13.30 -13.20 2.60
CA SER A 12 12.39 -12.64 1.60
C SER A 12 12.03 -11.18 1.86
N ARG A 13 12.37 -10.61 3.02
CA ARG A 13 11.98 -9.26 3.42
C ARG A 13 12.43 -8.18 2.42
N ALA A 14 13.62 -8.30 1.85
CA ALA A 14 14.11 -7.35 0.86
C ALA A 14 13.26 -7.39 -0.43
N MET A 15 13.01 -8.60 -0.95
CA MET A 15 12.19 -8.82 -2.14
C MET A 15 10.73 -8.39 -1.93
N LEU A 16 10.13 -8.71 -0.78
CA LEU A 16 8.76 -8.32 -0.46
C LEU A 16 8.58 -6.80 -0.39
N LYS A 17 9.60 -6.09 0.14
CA LYS A 17 9.60 -4.62 0.12
C LYS A 17 9.68 -4.08 -1.31
N GLN A 18 10.56 -4.63 -2.14
CA GLN A 18 10.65 -4.23 -3.55
C GLN A 18 9.31 -4.42 -4.25
N MET A 19 8.70 -5.60 -4.11
CA MET A 19 7.39 -5.89 -4.70
C MET A 19 6.30 -4.94 -4.17
N GLN A 20 6.33 -4.59 -2.89
CA GLN A 20 5.43 -3.60 -2.31
C GLN A 20 5.58 -2.23 -3.00
N TYR A 21 6.80 -1.74 -3.19
CA TYR A 21 7.04 -0.47 -3.88
C TYR A 21 6.63 -0.52 -5.35
N GLU A 22 6.92 -1.62 -6.04
CA GLU A 22 6.54 -1.82 -7.44
C GLU A 22 5.01 -1.82 -7.60
N ILE A 23 4.29 -2.64 -6.85
CA ILE A 23 2.82 -2.72 -6.92
C ILE A 23 2.19 -1.39 -6.49
N ALA A 24 2.71 -0.76 -5.44
CA ALA A 24 2.17 0.52 -5.00
C ALA A 24 2.44 1.63 -6.03
N ALA A 25 3.54 1.57 -6.79
CA ALA A 25 3.78 2.44 -7.94
C ALA A 25 2.83 2.12 -9.12
N GLU A 26 2.60 0.85 -9.43
CA GLU A 26 1.62 0.42 -10.45
C GLU A 26 0.21 0.91 -10.12
N PHE A 27 -0.15 0.95 -8.83
CA PHE A 27 -1.45 1.42 -8.34
C PHE A 27 -1.52 2.94 -8.21
N GLY A 28 -0.46 3.68 -8.56
CA GLY A 28 -0.43 5.14 -8.45
C GLY A 28 -0.40 5.67 -7.00
N LEU A 29 -0.11 4.80 -6.02
CA LEU A 29 -0.08 5.12 -4.59
C LEU A 29 1.27 5.73 -4.17
N TYR A 30 2.31 5.53 -4.96
CA TYR A 30 3.61 6.20 -4.83
C TYR A 30 3.78 7.24 -5.94
N GLY A 31 3.53 8.49 -5.59
CA GLY A 31 3.67 9.61 -6.51
C GLY A 31 2.88 10.78 -5.98
N ALA A 32 3.41 11.99 -6.14
CA ALA A 32 2.74 13.20 -5.72
C ALA A 32 1.42 13.40 -6.50
N HIS A 33 0.34 12.80 -6.02
CA HIS A 33 -1.03 13.25 -6.27
C HIS A 33 -1.54 13.92 -5.00
N TYR A 34 -1.04 15.12 -4.74
CA TYR A 34 -1.89 16.17 -4.22
C TYR A 34 -2.76 16.64 -5.39
N GLY A 35 -3.95 16.04 -5.54
CA GLY A 35 -4.87 16.50 -6.56
C GLY A 35 -6.03 15.55 -6.79
N GLY A 36 -7.14 15.83 -6.11
CA GLY A 36 -8.47 15.37 -6.51
C GLY A 36 -8.99 14.21 -5.70
N GLY A 37 -9.68 14.50 -4.59
CA GLY A 37 -10.60 13.57 -3.99
C GLY A 37 -11.77 13.30 -4.93
N ALA A 38 -11.63 12.33 -5.84
CA ALA A 38 -12.75 11.81 -6.63
C ALA A 38 -13.27 10.46 -6.08
N ASP A 39 -12.49 9.78 -5.24
CA ASP A 39 -12.81 8.40 -4.81
C ASP A 39 -13.03 8.30 -3.29
N THR A 40 -12.78 9.40 -2.57
CA THR A 40 -12.85 9.49 -1.09
C THR A 40 -14.19 10.06 -0.60
N GLU A 41 -15.28 9.86 -1.34
CA GLU A 41 -16.62 10.41 -1.02
C GLU A 41 -17.24 9.81 0.25
N PHE A 42 -16.74 8.68 0.75
CA PHE A 42 -17.22 8.09 2.00
C PHE A 42 -16.41 8.49 3.25
N ALA A 43 -15.14 8.86 3.08
CA ALA A 43 -14.26 9.18 4.21
C ALA A 43 -14.08 10.69 4.45
N SER A 44 -14.52 11.54 3.50
CA SER A 44 -14.56 12.99 3.68
C SER A 44 -15.77 13.48 4.51
N GLU A 45 -16.83 12.68 4.64
CA GLU A 45 -18.05 13.07 5.35
C GLU A 45 -17.95 12.95 6.88
N LEU A 46 -17.00 12.18 7.43
CA LEU A 46 -16.90 11.93 8.88
C LEU A 46 -15.96 12.88 9.64
N GLY A 47 -15.79 14.12 9.18
CA GLY A 47 -15.27 15.19 10.03
C GLY A 47 -13.92 15.78 9.63
N ALA A 48 -13.82 16.31 8.42
CA ALA A 48 -12.82 17.34 8.12
C ALA A 48 -13.27 18.72 8.67
N ILE A 49 -13.33 18.86 9.99
CA ILE A 49 -13.30 20.18 10.63
C ILE A 49 -11.83 20.57 10.81
N GLY A 50 -11.42 21.59 10.05
CA GLY A 50 -10.44 22.58 10.48
C GLY A 50 -8.96 22.28 10.18
N GLY A 51 -8.33 23.22 9.46
CA GLY A 51 -6.91 23.53 9.66
C GLY A 51 -6.04 23.42 8.42
N SER A 52 -6.08 24.46 7.59
CA SER A 52 -5.01 24.82 6.66
C SER A 52 -3.66 24.91 7.39
N GLY A 53 -2.74 24.00 7.11
CA GLY A 53 -1.41 23.97 7.69
C GLY A 53 -0.38 23.33 6.75
N SER A 54 0.36 24.18 6.06
CA SER A 54 1.57 23.86 5.31
C SER A 54 2.58 23.06 6.14
N GLY A 55 3.08 21.94 5.62
CA GLY A 55 4.20 21.24 6.25
C GLY A 55 4.38 19.79 5.83
N ARG A 56 5.21 19.57 4.81
CA ARG A 56 6.18 18.45 4.69
C ARG A 56 5.84 17.17 5.46
N SER A 57 5.35 16.15 4.75
CA SER A 57 5.95 14.82 4.86
C SER A 57 5.52 13.95 3.68
N GLN A 58 6.48 13.22 3.09
CA GLN A 58 6.24 12.13 2.12
C GLN A 58 5.58 10.95 2.86
N TYR A 59 4.35 11.17 3.35
CA TYR A 59 3.68 10.35 4.35
C TYR A 59 2.80 9.31 3.66
N LEU A 60 3.11 8.02 3.89
CA LEU A 60 2.21 6.90 3.62
C LEU A 60 0.96 6.90 4.54
N GLY A 61 0.83 7.90 5.43
CA GLY A 61 -0.28 7.98 6.37
C GLY A 61 -1.62 8.45 5.77
N HIS A 62 -1.63 8.91 4.52
CA HIS A 62 -2.87 9.26 3.80
C HIS A 62 -3.41 8.13 2.93
N LEU A 63 -2.67 7.01 2.84
CA LEU A 63 -3.09 5.87 2.05
C LEU A 63 -4.26 5.16 2.73
N SER A 64 -5.37 4.93 2.03
CA SER A 64 -6.53 4.32 2.65
C SER A 64 -6.23 2.88 3.09
N SER A 65 -6.99 2.37 4.07
CA SER A 65 -6.89 0.96 4.46
C SER A 65 -7.17 0.02 3.27
N ARG A 66 -7.98 0.47 2.31
CA ARG A 66 -8.31 -0.30 1.10
C ARG A 66 -7.10 -0.38 0.16
N ASP A 67 -6.40 0.72 -0.04
CA ASP A 67 -5.23 0.77 -0.93
C ASP A 67 -4.04 0.01 -0.34
N ASN A 68 -3.82 0.14 0.98
CA ASN A 68 -2.85 -0.71 1.67
C ASN A 68 -3.22 -2.20 1.57
N GLY A 69 -4.51 -2.52 1.66
CA GLY A 69 -5.03 -3.87 1.52
C GLY A 69 -4.86 -4.43 0.11
N SER A 70 -5.10 -3.63 -0.94
CA SER A 70 -4.99 -4.05 -2.34
C SER A 70 -3.54 -4.36 -2.71
N VAL A 71 -2.57 -3.56 -2.23
CA VAL A 71 -1.14 -3.84 -2.41
C VAL A 71 -0.76 -5.17 -1.75
N GLY A 72 -1.18 -5.41 -0.50
CA GLY A 72 -0.91 -6.67 0.19
C GLY A 72 -1.55 -7.89 -0.47
N GLY A 73 -2.76 -7.73 -1.02
CA GLY A 73 -3.46 -8.75 -1.78
C GLY A 73 -2.72 -9.13 -3.07
N GLU A 74 -2.24 -8.14 -3.84
CA GLU A 74 -1.48 -8.40 -5.06
C GLU A 74 -0.11 -9.05 -4.78
N ILE A 75 0.58 -8.67 -3.70
CA ILE A 75 1.80 -9.37 -3.27
C ILE A 75 1.50 -10.86 -3.08
N THR A 76 0.44 -11.18 -2.32
CA THR A 76 0.05 -12.56 -2.03
C THR A 76 -0.30 -13.32 -3.32
N LYS A 77 -1.05 -12.69 -4.22
CA LYS A 77 -1.43 -13.28 -5.52
C LYS A 77 -0.22 -13.59 -6.40
N ARG A 78 0.75 -12.68 -6.50
CA ARG A 78 1.99 -12.90 -7.26
C ARG A 78 2.82 -14.04 -6.68
N LEU A 79 2.94 -14.11 -5.35
CA LEU A 79 3.66 -15.17 -4.66
C LEU A 79 3.02 -16.55 -4.89
N ILE A 80 1.69 -16.64 -4.77
CA ILE A 80 0.97 -17.89 -5.03
C ILE A 80 1.17 -18.32 -6.48
N LYS A 81 1.03 -17.39 -7.44
CA LYS A 81 1.25 -17.68 -8.86
C LYS A 81 2.66 -18.20 -9.14
N GLN A 82 3.69 -17.60 -8.53
CA GLN A 82 5.07 -18.07 -8.65
C GLN A 82 5.25 -19.46 -8.02
N ALA A 83 4.63 -19.69 -6.86
CA ALA A 83 4.66 -20.99 -6.19
C ALA A 83 3.96 -22.07 -7.03
N GLU A 84 2.78 -21.79 -7.59
CA GLU A 84 2.06 -22.68 -8.51
C GLU A 84 2.92 -23.04 -9.72
N GLN A 85 3.56 -22.04 -10.34
CA GLN A 85 4.50 -22.25 -11.44
C GLN A 85 5.73 -23.07 -11.04
N SER A 86 6.18 -23.02 -9.78
CA SER A 86 7.33 -23.82 -9.33
C SER A 86 6.95 -25.25 -8.91
N LEU A 87 5.71 -25.47 -8.49
CA LEU A 87 5.24 -26.74 -7.93
C LEU A 87 4.55 -27.64 -8.97
N PHE A 88 3.87 -27.02 -9.94
CA PHE A 88 3.07 -27.73 -10.95
C PHE A 88 3.61 -27.58 -12.37
N GLN A 89 4.84 -27.08 -12.51
CA GLN A 89 5.61 -27.12 -13.77
C GLN A 89 6.58 -28.29 -13.78
#